data_AF-A0A4P7AJC3-F1
#
_entry.id   AF-A0A4P7AJC3-F1
#
_cell.length_a   1.000
_cell.length_b   1.000
_cell.length_c   1.000
_cell.angle_alpha   90.00
_cell.angle_beta   90.00
_cell.angle_gamma   90.00
#
_symmetry.space_group_name_H-M   'P 1'
#
loop_
_entity.id
_entity.type
_entity.pdbx_description
1 polymer ?
#
loop_
_entity_poly.entity_id
_entity_poly.type
_entity_poly.pdbx_seq_one_letter_code
_entity_poly.pdbx_strand_id
1 'polypeptide(L)'
;MSMRSRRYRRSMRIGGRALEESLVHGKMGDMYTKRFLKSKHVNMVSEGDFISRVRCLCIATYSLPFQLIWVFYFIYARFAVQIESTKTYVVPGEDNYLFKDQINLLNIFVVLQLYHVLLLSITMIVMLNQTLGIGTTIFTAIYNFLFISEILLYGSFIFILDWIGILHKFKDASYVWEMIKTQWMWLIGIIFLLKSFRPLIRIFKHVNMWNREWIRIDRYRKTEDKENAFVFKTWVTPGEIKSRRAMIIAGWFVIILASVFEITDVFLGTHYETTKYIILIFGYIVFLGAYVVPYNKLSLIFFWLNQTFILGLLIYALYLIQNQAWQSGNWYMYFYALLILPWYISLKAAIRYTWTIKDAEEIKAIVLNMFENKDDFEKFLEQRKENRKVEHTSV
;
A
#
# COMPACT_ATOMS: atom_id res chain seq x y z
N MET A 1 -22.87 32.92 -10.93
CA MET A 1 -22.49 31.49 -10.78
C MET A 1 -21.02 31.32 -11.21
N SER A 2 -20.06 31.36 -10.28
CA SER A 2 -18.64 31.57 -10.59
C SER A 2 -17.92 30.30 -11.07
N MET A 3 -16.90 30.46 -11.91
CA MET A 3 -16.04 29.37 -12.43
C MET A 3 -15.40 28.48 -11.36
N ARG A 4 -15.42 28.88 -10.07
CA ARG A 4 -14.96 28.06 -8.94
C ARG A 4 -15.86 26.85 -8.67
N SER A 5 -17.18 26.95 -8.88
CA SER A 5 -18.11 25.81 -8.65
C SER A 5 -17.96 24.71 -9.71
N ARG A 6 -17.56 25.07 -10.94
CA ARG A 6 -17.32 24.11 -12.02
C ARG A 6 -16.04 23.30 -11.85
N ARG A 7 -15.01 23.85 -11.19
CA ARG A 7 -13.73 23.14 -10.94
C ARG A 7 -13.83 22.13 -9.79
N TYR A 8 -14.68 22.38 -8.79
CA TYR A 8 -14.95 21.42 -7.71
C TYR A 8 -15.72 20.20 -8.21
N ARG A 9 -16.75 20.41 -9.06
CA ARG A 9 -17.55 19.32 -9.66
C ARG A 9 -16.75 18.41 -10.61
N ARG A 10 -15.73 18.91 -11.29
CA ARG A 10 -14.92 18.08 -12.21
C ARG A 10 -13.94 17.13 -11.52
N SER A 11 -13.62 17.32 -10.23
CA SER A 11 -12.77 16.37 -9.48
C SER A 11 -13.54 15.20 -8.84
N MET A 12 -14.88 15.21 -8.89
CA MET A 12 -15.75 14.17 -8.33
C MET A 12 -16.00 12.98 -9.26
N ARG A 13 -15.61 13.04 -10.54
CA ARG A 13 -15.80 11.92 -11.48
C ARG A 13 -14.55 11.03 -11.57
N ILE A 14 -14.30 10.28 -10.50
CA ILE A 14 -13.51 9.04 -10.55
C ILE A 14 -14.30 8.05 -9.68
N GLY A 15 -14.91 7.03 -10.29
CA GLY A 15 -15.98 6.18 -9.72
C GLY A 15 -15.73 5.48 -8.38
N GLY A 16 -14.56 5.65 -7.75
CA GLY A 16 -14.29 5.25 -6.37
C GLY A 16 -14.72 6.28 -5.29
N ARG A 17 -14.78 7.59 -5.61
CA ARG A 17 -15.15 8.65 -4.64
C ARG A 17 -16.63 8.67 -4.29
N ALA A 18 -17.50 8.34 -5.25
CA ALA A 18 -18.95 8.37 -5.07
C ALA A 18 -19.43 7.38 -3.99
N LEU A 19 -18.84 6.19 -3.90
CA LEU A 19 -19.20 5.20 -2.88
C LEU A 19 -18.73 5.65 -1.48
N GLU A 20 -17.49 6.14 -1.36
CA GLU A 20 -16.94 6.65 -0.09
C GLU A 20 -17.72 7.86 0.42
N GLU A 21 -18.08 8.79 -0.47
CA GLU A 21 -18.96 9.90 -0.12
C GLU A 21 -20.36 9.40 0.25
N SER A 22 -20.96 8.46 -0.49
CA SER A 22 -22.28 7.91 -0.12
C SER A 22 -22.29 7.22 1.25
N LEU A 23 -21.18 6.55 1.64
CA LEU A 23 -21.06 5.87 2.93
C LEU A 23 -20.93 6.86 4.09
N VAL A 24 -20.12 7.91 3.90
CA VAL A 24 -19.95 9.01 4.86
C VAL A 24 -21.22 9.86 4.96
N HIS A 25 -21.95 10.01 3.85
CA HIS A 25 -23.20 10.75 3.78
C HIS A 25 -24.45 9.86 4.01
N GLY A 26 -24.27 8.58 4.32
CA GLY A 26 -25.36 7.64 4.56
C GLY A 26 -25.61 7.39 6.05
N LYS A 27 -26.50 6.44 6.36
CA LYS A 27 -26.89 6.09 7.74
C LYS A 27 -25.71 5.73 8.65
N MET A 28 -24.68 5.07 8.11
CA MET A 28 -23.49 4.68 8.85
C MET A 28 -22.60 5.89 9.22
N GLY A 29 -22.40 6.81 8.28
CA GLY A 29 -21.72 8.07 8.55
C GLY A 29 -22.47 8.94 9.57
N ASP A 30 -23.80 9.01 9.48
CA ASP A 30 -24.63 9.72 10.45
C ASP A 30 -24.54 9.08 11.86
N MET A 31 -24.47 7.75 11.95
CA MET A 31 -24.26 7.03 13.22
C MET A 31 -22.92 7.40 13.87
N TYR A 32 -21.81 7.36 13.13
CA TYR A 32 -20.50 7.76 13.66
C TYR A 32 -20.45 9.25 14.01
N THR A 33 -21.08 10.10 13.21
CA THR A 33 -21.21 11.53 13.49
C THR A 33 -21.91 11.76 14.83
N LYS A 34 -23.07 11.12 15.05
CA LYS A 34 -23.79 11.18 16.33
C LYS A 34 -22.95 10.67 17.50
N ARG A 35 -22.18 9.59 17.29
CA ARG A 35 -21.28 9.05 18.32
C ARG A 35 -20.19 10.04 18.69
N PHE A 36 -19.55 10.69 17.72
CA PHE A 36 -18.50 11.67 17.99
C PHE A 36 -19.04 12.93 18.66
N LEU A 37 -20.23 13.41 18.27
CA LEU A 37 -20.88 14.54 18.95
C LEU A 37 -21.21 14.27 20.42
N LYS A 38 -21.48 13.00 20.77
CA LYS A 38 -21.77 12.56 22.14
C LYS A 38 -20.54 12.10 22.92
N SER A 39 -19.40 11.92 22.26
CA SER A 39 -18.20 11.34 22.88
C SER A 39 -17.48 12.36 23.75
N LYS A 40 -17.15 11.99 24.99
CA LYS A 40 -16.23 12.74 25.86
C LYS A 40 -14.76 12.30 25.69
N HIS A 41 -14.52 11.19 25.01
CA HIS A 41 -13.20 10.54 24.94
C HIS A 41 -12.35 11.02 23.76
N VAL A 42 -12.96 11.57 22.71
CA VAL A 42 -12.26 12.04 21.52
C VAL A 42 -12.61 13.48 21.23
N ASN A 43 -11.61 14.35 21.28
CA ASN A 43 -11.74 15.74 20.87
C ASN A 43 -11.42 15.86 19.39
N MET A 44 -12.40 16.29 18.60
CA MET A 44 -12.19 16.59 17.18
C MET A 44 -11.48 17.93 17.05
N VAL A 45 -10.31 17.93 16.42
CA VAL A 45 -9.45 19.13 16.36
C VAL A 45 -9.57 19.87 15.02
N SER A 46 -10.09 19.21 13.97
CA SER A 46 -10.35 19.84 12.67
C SER A 46 -11.38 19.07 11.84
N GLU A 47 -11.90 19.69 10.78
CA GLU A 47 -12.77 19.02 9.79
C GLU A 47 -12.05 17.85 9.10
N GLY A 48 -10.75 18.02 8.81
CA GLY A 48 -9.91 16.97 8.20
C GLY A 48 -9.74 15.75 9.11
N ASP A 49 -9.59 15.98 10.42
CA ASP A 49 -9.58 14.93 11.46
C ASP A 49 -10.90 14.15 11.46
N PHE A 50 -12.02 14.86 11.55
CA PHE A 50 -13.35 14.28 11.58
C PHE A 50 -13.66 13.47 10.31
N ILE A 51 -13.46 14.03 9.12
CA ILE A 51 -13.75 13.35 7.84
C ILE A 51 -12.86 12.12 7.66
N SER A 52 -11.57 12.21 8.02
CA SER A 52 -10.65 11.06 7.90
C SER A 52 -11.12 9.89 8.77
N ARG A 53 -11.51 10.16 10.02
CA ARG A 53 -12.01 9.13 10.95
C ARG A 53 -13.30 8.50 10.48
N VAL A 54 -14.30 9.32 10.11
CA VAL A 54 -15.60 8.80 9.66
C VAL A 54 -15.42 7.94 8.40
N ARG A 55 -14.55 8.34 7.47
CA ARG A 55 -14.20 7.52 6.29
C ARG A 55 -13.55 6.20 6.67
N CYS A 56 -12.52 6.21 7.52
CA CYS A 56 -11.89 5.00 8.02
C CYS A 56 -12.90 4.05 8.67
N LEU A 57 -13.76 4.58 9.56
CA LEU A 57 -14.73 3.80 10.31
C LEU A 57 -15.84 3.22 9.43
N CYS A 58 -16.37 3.98 8.48
CA CYS A 58 -17.38 3.47 7.55
C CYS A 58 -16.79 2.38 6.65
N ILE A 59 -15.58 2.58 6.13
CA ILE A 59 -14.91 1.58 5.28
C ILE A 59 -14.63 0.30 6.09
N ALA A 60 -14.07 0.43 7.29
CA ALA A 60 -13.75 -0.73 8.12
C ALA A 60 -15.00 -1.52 8.52
N THR A 61 -16.06 -0.81 8.93
CA THR A 61 -17.32 -1.43 9.35
C THR A 61 -18.04 -2.13 8.20
N TYR A 62 -18.04 -1.52 7.01
CA TYR A 62 -18.58 -2.15 5.83
C TYR A 62 -17.76 -3.37 5.40
N SER A 63 -16.43 -3.31 5.54
CA SER A 63 -15.52 -4.35 5.02
C SER A 63 -15.38 -5.55 5.94
N LEU A 64 -15.47 -5.38 7.27
CA LEU A 64 -15.30 -6.45 8.25
C LEU A 64 -16.18 -7.69 8.00
N PRO A 65 -17.50 -7.57 7.75
CA PRO A 65 -18.33 -8.72 7.42
C PRO A 65 -17.85 -9.49 6.20
N PHE A 66 -17.41 -8.78 5.15
CA PHE A 66 -16.86 -9.42 3.96
C PHE A 66 -15.54 -10.12 4.25
N GLN A 67 -14.66 -9.55 5.08
CA GLN A 67 -13.44 -10.25 5.49
C GLN A 67 -13.73 -11.52 6.26
N LEU A 68 -14.74 -11.51 7.15
CA LEU A 68 -15.17 -12.72 7.86
C LEU A 68 -15.71 -13.78 6.90
N ILE A 69 -16.50 -13.40 5.89
CA ILE A 69 -16.96 -14.31 4.83
C ILE A 69 -15.76 -14.93 4.11
N TRP A 70 -14.73 -14.15 3.78
CA TRP A 70 -13.51 -14.68 3.16
C TRP A 70 -12.76 -15.63 4.07
N VAL A 71 -12.63 -15.33 5.37
CA VAL A 71 -12.04 -16.26 6.35
C VAL A 71 -12.75 -17.62 6.31
N PHE A 72 -14.09 -17.62 6.40
CA PHE A 72 -14.87 -18.85 6.35
C PHE A 72 -14.72 -19.59 5.01
N TYR A 73 -14.66 -18.86 3.90
CA TYR A 73 -14.42 -19.44 2.58
C TYR A 73 -13.06 -20.15 2.50
N PHE A 74 -11.97 -19.53 2.96
CA PHE A 74 -10.64 -20.16 2.91
C PHE A 74 -10.53 -21.34 3.88
N ILE A 75 -11.17 -21.27 5.06
CA ILE A 75 -11.26 -22.40 5.98
C ILE A 75 -12.01 -23.56 5.30
N TYR A 76 -13.16 -23.29 4.70
CA TYR A 76 -13.94 -24.29 3.96
C TYR A 76 -13.14 -24.90 2.82
N ALA A 77 -12.50 -24.08 1.98
CA ALA A 77 -11.67 -24.55 0.87
C ALA A 77 -10.52 -25.44 1.38
N ARG A 78 -9.87 -25.06 2.48
CA ARG A 78 -8.82 -25.86 3.12
C ARG A 78 -9.34 -27.21 3.60
N PHE A 79 -10.53 -27.26 4.22
CA PHE A 79 -11.15 -28.52 4.63
C PHE A 79 -11.57 -29.39 3.44
N ALA A 80 -12.13 -28.79 2.39
CA ALA A 80 -12.50 -29.51 1.18
C ALA A 80 -11.30 -30.19 0.52
N VAL A 81 -10.18 -29.45 0.37
CA VAL A 81 -8.91 -29.99 -0.14
C VAL A 81 -8.36 -31.09 0.77
N GLN A 82 -8.45 -30.93 2.10
CA GLN A 82 -8.01 -31.96 3.03
C GLN A 82 -8.84 -33.25 2.92
N ILE A 83 -10.17 -33.14 2.78
CA ILE A 83 -11.05 -34.30 2.62
C ILE A 83 -10.78 -35.03 1.30
N GLU A 84 -10.50 -34.31 0.22
CA GLU A 84 -10.10 -34.95 -1.05
C GLU A 84 -8.71 -35.61 -0.95
N SER A 85 -7.77 -35.00 -0.23
CA SER A 85 -6.43 -35.60 -0.02
C SER A 85 -6.44 -36.93 0.72
N THR A 86 -7.45 -37.18 1.57
CA THR A 86 -7.60 -38.44 2.32
C THR A 86 -8.41 -39.49 1.56
N LYS A 87 -9.01 -39.17 0.41
CA LYS A 87 -9.70 -40.13 -0.45
C LYS A 87 -8.68 -40.80 -1.38
N THR A 88 -8.09 -41.89 -0.90
CA THR A 88 -7.04 -42.68 -1.58
C THR A 88 -7.44 -43.32 -2.92
N TYR A 89 -8.71 -43.21 -3.35
CA TYR A 89 -9.25 -43.97 -4.48
C TYR A 89 -9.34 -43.20 -5.81
N VAL A 90 -9.11 -41.88 -5.82
CA VAL A 90 -9.38 -41.03 -7.01
C VAL A 90 -8.11 -40.43 -7.62
N VAL A 91 -7.02 -40.34 -6.87
CA VAL A 91 -5.80 -39.64 -7.30
C VAL A 91 -4.58 -40.56 -7.15
N PRO A 92 -3.71 -40.67 -8.17
CA PRO A 92 -2.46 -41.43 -8.06
C PRO A 92 -1.65 -40.98 -6.84
N GLY A 93 -1.06 -41.93 -6.10
CA GLY A 93 -0.30 -41.63 -4.88
C GLY A 93 0.90 -40.69 -5.11
N GLU A 94 1.35 -40.57 -6.36
CA GLU A 94 2.37 -39.61 -6.78
C GLU A 94 1.92 -38.16 -6.68
N ASP A 95 0.63 -37.84 -6.83
CA ASP A 95 0.10 -36.47 -6.80
C ASP A 95 -0.32 -36.00 -5.39
N ASN A 96 -0.19 -36.85 -4.38
CA ASN A 96 -0.67 -36.56 -3.03
C ASN A 96 0.08 -35.39 -2.37
N TYR A 97 1.31 -35.09 -2.81
CA TYR A 97 2.06 -33.92 -2.36
C TYR A 97 1.41 -32.60 -2.82
N LEU A 98 0.72 -32.59 -3.96
CA LEU A 98 0.09 -31.40 -4.53
C LEU A 98 -1.02 -30.88 -3.60
N PHE A 99 -1.79 -31.79 -2.99
CA PHE A 99 -2.80 -31.42 -2.00
C PHE A 99 -2.19 -30.84 -0.73
N LYS A 100 -1.03 -31.35 -0.29
CA LYS A 100 -0.32 -30.84 0.91
C LYS A 100 0.16 -29.41 0.69
N ASP A 101 0.72 -29.10 -0.47
CA ASP A 101 1.17 -27.75 -0.81
C ASP A 101 -0.01 -26.78 -0.94
N GLN A 102 -1.12 -27.24 -1.53
CA GLN A 102 -2.35 -26.46 -1.61
C GLN A 102 -2.93 -26.16 -0.22
N ILE A 103 -2.89 -27.11 0.71
CA ILE A 103 -3.28 -26.89 2.12
C ILE A 103 -2.38 -25.84 2.78
N ASN A 104 -1.06 -25.91 2.57
CA ASN A 104 -0.12 -24.93 3.12
C ASN A 104 -0.41 -23.51 2.60
N LEU A 105 -0.64 -23.38 1.29
CA LEU A 105 -0.98 -22.10 0.68
C LEU A 105 -2.33 -21.55 1.18
N LEU A 106 -3.34 -22.41 1.32
CA LEU A 106 -4.64 -22.03 1.89
C LEU A 106 -4.53 -21.63 3.36
N ASN A 107 -3.67 -22.28 4.15
CA ASN A 107 -3.40 -21.86 5.53
C ASN A 107 -2.78 -20.45 5.57
N ILE A 108 -1.84 -20.15 4.67
CA ILE A 108 -1.27 -18.79 4.54
C ILE A 108 -2.38 -17.78 4.20
N PHE A 109 -3.29 -18.12 3.28
CA PHE A 109 -4.41 -17.24 2.94
C PHE A 109 -5.35 -17.00 4.13
N VAL A 110 -5.63 -18.02 4.96
CA VAL A 110 -6.40 -17.84 6.20
C VAL A 110 -5.68 -16.86 7.15
N VAL A 111 -4.38 -17.02 7.34
CA VAL A 111 -3.57 -16.12 8.20
C VAL A 111 -3.63 -14.68 7.69
N LEU A 112 -3.49 -14.47 6.37
CA LEU A 112 -3.58 -13.15 5.77
C LEU A 112 -4.97 -12.51 5.93
N GLN A 113 -6.06 -13.29 5.82
CA GLN A 113 -7.40 -12.77 6.06
C GLN A 113 -7.66 -12.43 7.53
N LEU A 114 -7.19 -13.26 8.46
CA LEU A 114 -7.26 -12.95 9.89
C LEU A 114 -6.48 -11.69 10.21
N TYR A 115 -5.33 -11.50 9.56
CA TYR A 115 -4.56 -10.27 9.64
C TYR A 115 -5.34 -9.05 9.10
N HIS A 116 -6.11 -9.16 8.00
CA HIS A 116 -6.99 -8.09 7.54
C HIS A 116 -8.05 -7.72 8.58
N VAL A 117 -8.71 -8.71 9.17
CA VAL A 117 -9.71 -8.51 10.23
C VAL A 117 -9.08 -7.78 11.42
N LEU A 118 -7.90 -8.22 11.85
CA LEU A 118 -7.16 -7.61 12.96
C LEU A 118 -6.80 -6.15 12.65
N LEU A 119 -6.24 -5.87 11.48
CA LEU A 119 -5.80 -4.53 11.09
C LEU A 119 -6.98 -3.56 10.90
N LEU A 120 -8.11 -4.03 10.36
CA LEU A 120 -9.36 -3.27 10.30
C LEU A 120 -9.90 -2.97 11.71
N SER A 121 -9.90 -3.96 12.59
CA SER A 121 -10.41 -3.83 13.96
C SER A 121 -9.57 -2.85 14.79
N ILE A 122 -8.24 -2.96 14.72
CA ILE A 122 -7.31 -2.02 15.37
C ILE A 122 -7.55 -0.60 14.84
N THR A 123 -7.71 -0.44 13.52
CA THR A 123 -8.00 0.87 12.93
C THR A 123 -9.30 1.46 13.49
N MET A 124 -10.36 0.65 13.63
CA MET A 124 -11.61 1.11 14.24
C MET A 124 -11.41 1.54 15.69
N ILE A 125 -10.71 0.75 16.49
CA ILE A 125 -10.44 1.05 17.91
C ILE A 125 -9.69 2.37 18.03
N VAL A 126 -8.62 2.56 17.27
CA VAL A 126 -7.80 3.79 17.30
C VAL A 126 -8.63 5.00 16.86
N MET A 127 -9.35 4.89 15.73
CA MET A 127 -10.13 6.00 15.18
C MET A 127 -11.31 6.42 16.09
N LEU A 128 -11.82 5.50 16.92
CA LEU A 128 -12.90 5.77 17.87
C LEU A 128 -12.45 6.33 19.22
N ASN A 129 -11.21 6.07 19.63
CA ASN A 129 -10.78 6.32 21.02
C ASN A 129 -9.58 7.27 21.15
N GLN A 130 -8.77 7.44 20.10
CA GLN A 130 -7.56 8.24 20.19
C GLN A 130 -7.79 9.67 19.71
N THR A 131 -7.53 10.67 20.56
CA THR A 131 -7.44 12.07 20.13
C THR A 131 -6.14 12.32 19.36
N LEU A 132 -6.14 13.28 18.42
CA LEU A 132 -4.93 13.66 17.69
C LEU A 132 -3.77 14.01 18.64
N GLY A 133 -2.61 13.40 18.42
CA GLY A 133 -1.46 13.50 19.32
C GLY A 133 -0.22 12.79 18.77
N ILE A 134 0.86 12.71 19.55
CA ILE A 134 2.09 11.97 19.18
C ILE A 134 1.78 10.50 18.81
N GLY A 135 0.81 9.90 19.50
CA GLY A 135 0.31 8.56 19.18
C GLY A 135 -0.21 8.42 17.74
N THR A 136 -0.64 9.51 17.08
CA THR A 136 -1.10 9.48 15.68
C THR A 136 0.06 9.17 14.75
N THR A 137 1.24 9.77 15.00
CA THR A 137 2.46 9.49 14.24
C THR A 137 2.90 8.04 14.43
N ILE A 138 2.91 7.56 15.68
CA ILE A 138 3.30 6.19 16.03
C ILE A 138 2.37 5.18 15.35
N PHE A 139 1.05 5.34 15.52
CA PHE A 139 0.07 4.47 14.89
C PHE A 139 0.21 4.47 13.36
N THR A 140 0.37 5.64 12.75
CA THR A 140 0.50 5.75 11.29
C THR A 140 1.77 5.08 10.79
N ALA A 141 2.89 5.21 11.51
CA ALA A 141 4.13 4.53 11.16
C ALA A 141 3.98 3.00 11.20
N ILE A 142 3.40 2.46 12.28
CA ILE A 142 3.12 1.03 12.43
C ILE A 142 2.15 0.54 11.36
N TYR A 143 1.03 1.24 11.15
CA TYR A 143 0.04 0.89 10.13
C TYR A 143 0.66 0.88 8.73
N ASN A 144 1.44 1.91 8.38
CA ASN A 144 2.11 2.00 7.09
C ASN A 144 3.11 0.85 6.92
N PHE A 145 3.92 0.55 7.94
CA PHE A 145 4.86 -0.58 7.89
C PHE A 145 4.13 -1.90 7.62
N LEU A 146 3.09 -2.19 8.41
CA LEU A 146 2.28 -3.40 8.28
C LEU A 146 1.61 -3.51 6.90
N PHE A 147 0.97 -2.42 6.43
CA PHE A 147 0.34 -2.36 5.11
C PHE A 147 1.34 -2.55 3.96
N ILE A 148 2.53 -1.96 4.06
CA ILE A 148 3.57 -2.03 3.02
C ILE A 148 4.24 -3.39 3.00
N SER A 149 4.51 -3.99 4.16
CA SER A 149 5.05 -5.35 4.26
C SER A 149 4.13 -6.36 3.58
N GLU A 150 2.82 -6.20 3.69
CA GLU A 150 1.88 -7.03 2.94
C GLU A 150 1.91 -6.78 1.43
N ILE A 151 2.05 -5.52 0.99
CA ILE A 151 2.24 -5.21 -0.44
C ILE A 151 3.51 -5.89 -0.99
N LEU A 152 4.59 -5.91 -0.21
CA LEU A 152 5.82 -6.61 -0.58
C LEU A 152 5.59 -8.12 -0.67
N LEU A 153 4.84 -8.71 0.28
CA LEU A 153 4.46 -10.12 0.24
C LEU A 153 3.71 -10.46 -1.07
N TYR A 154 2.77 -9.61 -1.51
CA TYR A 154 2.11 -9.79 -2.81
C TYR A 154 3.04 -9.53 -4.00
N GLY A 155 3.91 -8.53 -3.91
CA GLY A 155 4.90 -8.20 -4.92
C GLY A 155 5.91 -9.32 -5.18
N SER A 156 6.15 -10.15 -4.17
CA SER A 156 7.11 -11.25 -4.20
C SER A 156 6.45 -12.61 -4.03
N PHE A 157 5.18 -12.70 -4.40
CA PHE A 157 4.40 -13.93 -4.30
C PHE A 157 5.07 -15.10 -5.05
N ILE A 158 5.79 -14.83 -6.13
CA ILE A 158 6.59 -15.82 -6.87
C ILE A 158 7.63 -16.49 -5.97
N PHE A 159 8.37 -15.73 -5.16
CA PHE A 159 9.33 -16.28 -4.20
C PHE A 159 8.66 -17.10 -3.09
N ILE A 160 7.40 -16.78 -2.74
CA ILE A 160 6.62 -17.56 -1.77
C ILE A 160 6.19 -18.89 -2.38
N LEU A 161 5.75 -18.89 -3.64
CA LEU A 161 5.45 -20.11 -4.39
C LEU A 161 6.70 -20.98 -4.56
N ASP A 162 7.86 -20.35 -4.76
CA ASP A 162 9.15 -21.02 -4.80
C ASP A 162 9.51 -21.67 -3.46
N TRP A 163 9.37 -20.91 -2.37
CA TRP A 163 9.69 -21.37 -1.02
C TRP A 163 8.78 -22.52 -0.54
N ILE A 164 7.50 -22.50 -0.91
CA ILE A 164 6.56 -23.61 -0.66
C ILE A 164 6.91 -24.83 -1.54
N GLY A 165 7.81 -24.66 -2.51
CA GLY A 165 8.30 -25.71 -3.39
C GLY A 165 7.35 -26.01 -4.56
N ILE A 166 6.35 -25.17 -4.82
CA ILE A 166 5.42 -25.37 -5.93
C ILE A 166 6.15 -25.13 -7.25
N LEU A 167 7.01 -24.11 -7.32
CA LEU A 167 7.71 -23.75 -8.57
C LEU A 167 8.76 -24.78 -8.99
N HIS A 168 9.61 -25.26 -8.07
CA HIS A 168 10.64 -26.30 -8.34
C HIS A 168 10.09 -27.67 -8.76
N LYS A 169 8.77 -27.86 -8.73
CA LYS A 169 8.13 -29.13 -9.11
C LYS A 169 7.63 -29.13 -10.55
N PHE A 170 7.61 -27.98 -11.23
CA PHE A 170 7.33 -27.94 -12.67
C PHE A 170 8.60 -28.33 -13.44
N LYS A 171 8.62 -29.53 -14.02
CA LYS A 171 9.69 -29.94 -14.94
C LYS A 171 9.59 -29.17 -16.26
N ASP A 172 8.36 -29.02 -16.77
CA ASP A 172 8.06 -28.36 -18.05
C ASP A 172 6.74 -27.58 -17.97
N ALA A 173 6.46 -26.73 -18.97
CA ALA A 173 5.22 -25.95 -19.07
C ALA A 173 3.94 -26.80 -19.15
N SER A 174 4.03 -28.09 -19.52
CA SER A 174 2.90 -29.04 -19.53
C SER A 174 2.35 -29.32 -18.13
N TYR A 175 3.22 -29.40 -17.12
CA TYR A 175 2.85 -29.62 -15.71
C TYR A 175 2.08 -28.43 -15.13
N VAL A 176 2.30 -27.21 -15.66
CA VAL A 176 1.53 -26.02 -15.27
C VAL A 176 0.06 -26.18 -15.70
N TRP A 177 -0.20 -26.76 -16.88
CA TRP A 177 -1.55 -26.99 -17.38
C TRP A 177 -2.30 -28.07 -16.60
N GLU A 178 -1.59 -29.13 -16.23
CA GLU A 178 -2.13 -30.20 -15.39
C GLU A 178 -2.51 -29.67 -14.00
N MET A 179 -1.65 -28.86 -13.38
CA MET A 179 -1.93 -28.17 -12.13
C MET A 179 -3.12 -27.20 -12.23
N ILE A 180 -3.27 -26.45 -13.32
CA ILE A 180 -4.44 -25.58 -13.52
C ILE A 180 -5.74 -26.40 -13.52
N LYS A 181 -5.74 -27.60 -14.12
CA LYS A 181 -6.92 -28.48 -14.14
C LYS A 181 -7.22 -29.08 -12.77
N THR A 182 -6.20 -29.54 -12.04
CA THR A 182 -6.38 -30.29 -10.79
C THR A 182 -6.42 -29.40 -9.53
N GLN A 183 -5.83 -28.19 -9.58
CA GLN A 183 -5.60 -27.35 -8.40
C GLN A 183 -6.03 -25.87 -8.56
N TRP A 184 -7.04 -25.56 -9.38
CA TRP A 184 -7.47 -24.18 -9.64
C TRP A 184 -7.93 -23.39 -8.39
N MET A 185 -8.32 -24.05 -7.30
CA MET A 185 -8.90 -23.37 -6.12
C MET A 185 -7.95 -22.35 -5.49
N TRP A 186 -6.64 -22.59 -5.47
CA TRP A 186 -5.71 -21.61 -4.90
C TRP A 186 -5.48 -20.41 -5.84
N LEU A 187 -5.55 -20.60 -7.16
CA LEU A 187 -5.51 -19.51 -8.15
C LEU A 187 -6.71 -18.56 -7.97
N ILE A 188 -7.90 -19.12 -7.76
CA ILE A 188 -9.08 -18.33 -7.41
C ILE A 188 -8.92 -17.67 -6.03
N GLY A 189 -8.30 -18.38 -5.08
CA GLY A 189 -7.93 -17.84 -3.78
C GLY A 189 -7.07 -16.57 -3.85
N ILE A 190 -6.08 -16.52 -4.75
CA ILE A 190 -5.26 -15.32 -4.99
C ILE A 190 -6.10 -14.15 -5.45
N ILE A 191 -7.05 -14.37 -6.37
CA ILE A 191 -7.94 -13.31 -6.86
C ILE A 191 -8.78 -12.74 -5.71
N PHE A 192 -9.30 -13.59 -4.83
CA PHE A 192 -10.06 -13.15 -3.67
C PHE A 192 -9.19 -12.45 -2.63
N LEU A 193 -7.97 -12.92 -2.39
CA LEU A 193 -6.99 -12.28 -1.51
C LEU A 193 -6.62 -10.87 -1.99
N LEU A 194 -6.35 -10.70 -3.29
CA LEU A 194 -6.08 -9.37 -3.87
C LEU A 194 -7.30 -8.44 -3.79
N LYS A 195 -8.52 -8.97 -3.95
CA LYS A 195 -9.75 -8.20 -3.77
C LYS A 195 -9.97 -7.82 -2.30
N SER A 196 -9.69 -8.71 -1.36
CA SER A 196 -9.86 -8.50 0.07
C SER A 196 -8.89 -7.45 0.62
N PHE A 197 -7.75 -7.23 -0.04
CA PHE A 197 -6.80 -6.15 0.32
C PHE A 197 -7.29 -4.73 -0.06
N ARG A 198 -8.25 -4.57 -0.98
CA ARG A 198 -8.69 -3.25 -1.47
C ARG A 198 -9.17 -2.26 -0.40
N PRO A 199 -9.92 -2.67 0.64
CA PRO A 199 -10.32 -1.77 1.72
C PRO A 199 -9.13 -1.19 2.48
N LEU A 200 -8.06 -1.98 2.67
CA LEU A 200 -6.84 -1.53 3.35
C LEU A 200 -6.14 -0.43 2.56
N ILE A 201 -6.13 -0.53 1.22
CA ILE A 201 -5.59 0.54 0.35
C ILE A 201 -6.34 1.87 0.55
N ARG A 202 -7.65 1.82 0.75
CA ARG A 202 -8.47 3.03 0.99
C ARG A 202 -8.20 3.60 2.38
N ILE A 203 -8.19 2.76 3.41
CA ILE A 203 -7.89 3.16 4.79
C ILE A 203 -6.49 3.76 4.88
N PHE A 204 -5.49 3.17 4.22
CA PHE A 204 -4.12 3.70 4.16
C PHE A 204 -4.09 5.18 3.76
N LYS A 205 -4.89 5.58 2.75
CA LYS A 205 -4.97 6.99 2.31
C LYS A 205 -5.52 7.89 3.42
N HIS A 206 -6.56 7.44 4.12
CA HIS A 206 -7.22 8.20 5.17
C HIS A 206 -6.40 8.28 6.46
N VAL A 207 -5.71 7.20 6.85
CA VAL A 207 -4.76 7.19 7.99
C VAL A 207 -3.61 8.18 7.72
N ASN A 208 -3.06 8.20 6.50
CA ASN A 208 -2.02 9.16 6.15
C ASN A 208 -2.54 10.60 6.05
N MET A 209 -3.81 10.80 5.66
CA MET A 209 -4.47 12.11 5.71
C MET A 209 -4.63 12.58 7.16
N TRP A 210 -5.04 11.68 8.05
CA TRP A 210 -5.16 11.93 9.48
C TRP A 210 -3.81 12.30 10.13
N ASN A 211 -2.71 11.65 9.75
CA ASN A 211 -1.37 12.03 10.21
C ASN A 211 -0.90 13.38 9.67
N ARG A 212 -1.22 13.72 8.41
CA ARG A 212 -0.92 15.05 7.87
C ARG A 212 -1.65 16.14 8.63
N GLU A 213 -2.89 15.88 9.04
CA GLU A 213 -3.68 16.76 9.88
C GLU A 213 -3.05 16.97 11.26
N TRP A 214 -2.58 15.89 11.91
CA TRP A 214 -1.82 15.99 13.15
C TRP A 214 -0.60 16.91 13.01
N ILE A 215 0.25 16.64 12.00
CA ILE A 215 1.47 17.40 11.76
C ILE A 215 1.17 18.88 11.46
N ARG A 216 0.04 19.16 10.80
CA ARG A 216 -0.43 20.54 10.59
C ARG A 216 -0.74 21.22 11.93
N ILE A 217 -1.51 20.54 12.79
CA ILE A 217 -1.96 21.07 14.09
C ILE A 217 -0.81 21.24 15.08
N ASP A 218 0.07 20.25 15.21
CA ASP A 218 1.23 20.29 16.09
C ASP A 218 2.14 21.49 15.76
N ARG A 219 2.25 21.86 14.48
CA ARG A 219 3.02 23.04 14.07
C ARG A 219 2.34 24.36 14.40
N TYR A 220 1.02 24.48 14.24
CA TYR A 220 0.32 25.68 14.71
C TYR A 220 0.57 25.92 16.19
N ARG A 221 0.53 24.85 17.01
CA ARG A 221 0.80 24.95 18.45
C ARG A 221 2.21 25.45 18.77
N LYS A 222 3.19 25.12 17.92
CA LYS A 222 4.61 25.49 18.11
C LYS A 222 4.98 26.86 17.56
N THR A 223 4.12 27.51 16.77
CA THR A 223 4.46 28.77 16.08
C THR A 223 3.89 30.03 16.74
N GLU A 224 3.04 29.93 17.77
CA GLU A 224 2.51 31.02 18.64
C GLU A 224 2.01 32.33 17.98
N ASP A 225 2.02 32.49 16.65
CA ASP A 225 1.55 33.71 15.96
C ASP A 225 0.02 33.73 15.85
N LYS A 226 -0.59 34.56 16.70
CA LYS A 226 -2.04 34.74 16.81
C LYS A 226 -2.65 35.77 15.85
N GLU A 227 -1.87 36.53 15.07
CA GLU A 227 -2.42 37.76 14.48
C GLU A 227 -2.33 37.97 12.96
N ASN A 228 -1.55 37.23 12.16
CA ASN A 228 -1.47 37.58 10.73
C ASN A 228 -1.37 36.40 9.76
N ALA A 229 -2.16 36.52 8.69
CA ALA A 229 -2.21 35.75 7.45
C ALA A 229 -1.09 34.70 7.22
N PHE A 230 -1.49 33.46 7.47
CA PHE A 230 -0.92 32.17 7.09
C PHE A 230 0.09 32.13 5.92
N VAL A 231 1.32 31.73 6.23
CA VAL A 231 2.27 31.17 5.26
C VAL A 231 2.56 29.71 5.64
N PHE A 232 1.81 28.78 5.04
CA PHE A 232 2.19 27.37 5.01
C PHE A 232 3.38 27.22 4.08
N LYS A 233 4.55 26.96 4.63
CA LYS A 233 5.58 26.24 3.86
C LYS A 233 4.99 24.88 3.51
N THR A 234 4.74 24.57 2.23
CA THR A 234 4.51 23.17 1.85
C THR A 234 5.78 22.42 2.18
N TRP A 235 5.73 21.61 3.25
CA TRP A 235 6.87 20.87 3.78
C TRP A 235 7.39 19.77 2.87
N VAL A 236 6.62 19.40 1.85
CA VAL A 236 7.06 18.50 0.80
C VAL A 236 6.82 19.19 -0.52
N THR A 237 7.90 19.64 -1.14
CA THR A 237 7.81 20.26 -2.46
C THR A 237 7.37 19.21 -3.50
N PRO A 238 6.74 19.64 -4.61
CA PRO A 238 6.39 18.72 -5.69
C PRO A 238 7.59 17.92 -6.21
N GLY A 239 8.80 18.48 -6.14
CA GLY A 239 10.06 17.81 -6.48
C GLY A 239 10.37 16.62 -5.58
N GLU A 240 10.20 16.77 -4.27
CA GLU A 240 10.40 15.69 -3.28
C GLU A 240 9.37 14.57 -3.41
N ILE A 241 8.12 14.90 -3.74
CA ILE A 241 7.09 13.89 -4.03
C ILE A 241 7.47 13.11 -5.30
N LYS A 242 7.91 13.82 -6.34
CA LYS A 242 8.30 13.21 -7.62
C LYS A 242 9.55 12.34 -7.48
N SER A 243 10.55 12.76 -6.70
CA SER A 243 11.75 11.94 -6.44
C SER A 243 11.39 10.67 -5.66
N ARG A 244 10.56 10.78 -4.62
CA ARG A 244 10.13 9.61 -3.84
C ARG A 244 9.34 8.62 -4.67
N ARG A 245 8.42 9.10 -5.53
CA ARG A 245 7.72 8.24 -6.50
C ARG A 245 8.69 7.52 -7.43
N ALA A 246 9.71 8.21 -7.94
CA ALA A 246 10.72 7.58 -8.79
C ALA A 246 11.52 6.52 -8.01
N MET A 247 11.90 6.77 -6.76
CA MET A 247 12.58 5.79 -5.93
C MET A 247 11.72 4.55 -5.64
N ILE A 248 10.42 4.75 -5.36
CA ILE A 248 9.42 3.68 -5.21
C ILE A 248 9.33 2.84 -6.50
N ILE A 249 9.32 3.49 -7.66
CA ILE A 249 9.30 2.82 -8.97
C ILE A 249 10.59 2.01 -9.17
N ALA A 250 11.75 2.55 -8.83
CA ALA A 250 13.03 1.84 -8.91
C ALA A 250 13.02 0.58 -8.02
N GLY A 251 12.54 0.69 -6.78
CA GLY A 251 12.38 -0.47 -5.87
C GLY A 251 11.47 -1.55 -6.46
N TRP A 252 10.33 -1.17 -7.04
CA TRP A 252 9.45 -2.12 -7.74
C TRP A 252 10.11 -2.79 -8.93
N PHE A 253 10.85 -2.05 -9.75
CA PHE A 253 11.58 -2.61 -10.88
C PHE A 253 12.59 -3.67 -10.43
N VAL A 254 13.30 -3.41 -9.34
CA VAL A 254 14.25 -4.36 -8.74
C VAL A 254 13.54 -5.63 -8.28
N ILE A 255 12.40 -5.51 -7.57
CA ILE A 255 11.61 -6.67 -7.12
C ILE A 255 11.08 -7.48 -8.32
N ILE A 256 10.52 -6.81 -9.33
CA ILE A 256 10.01 -7.46 -10.54
C ILE A 256 11.14 -8.17 -11.29
N LEU A 257 12.30 -7.53 -11.42
CA LEU A 257 13.46 -8.12 -12.07
C LEU A 257 13.93 -9.39 -11.35
N ALA A 258 14.00 -9.34 -10.01
CA ALA A 258 14.32 -10.52 -9.21
C ALA A 258 13.29 -11.64 -9.42
N SER A 259 11.99 -11.31 -9.46
CA SER A 259 10.93 -12.29 -9.73
C SER A 259 11.01 -12.90 -11.13
N VAL A 260 11.41 -12.12 -12.15
CA VAL A 260 11.67 -12.66 -13.49
C VAL A 260 12.85 -13.61 -13.46
N PHE A 261 13.94 -13.26 -12.78
CA PHE A 261 15.11 -14.14 -12.62
C PHE A 261 14.76 -15.45 -11.91
N GLU A 262 13.89 -15.41 -10.90
CA GLU A 262 13.40 -16.62 -10.23
C GLU A 262 12.63 -17.52 -11.18
N ILE A 263 11.67 -16.96 -11.95
CA ILE A 263 10.90 -17.72 -12.94
C ILE A 263 11.83 -18.35 -13.98
N THR A 264 12.79 -17.59 -14.52
CA THR A 264 13.72 -18.13 -15.52
C THR A 264 14.64 -19.20 -14.94
N ASP A 265 15.06 -19.08 -13.68
CA ASP A 265 15.88 -20.11 -13.03
C ASP A 265 15.10 -21.43 -12.94
N VAL A 266 13.83 -21.35 -12.49
CA VAL A 266 12.94 -22.52 -12.38
C VAL A 266 12.64 -23.17 -13.73
N PHE A 267 12.28 -22.40 -14.76
CA PHE A 267 11.79 -22.98 -16.03
C PHE A 267 12.84 -23.17 -17.12
N LEU A 268 13.94 -22.43 -17.07
CA LEU A 268 15.00 -22.45 -18.09
C LEU A 268 16.33 -22.95 -17.53
N GLY A 269 16.40 -23.32 -16.25
CA GLY A 269 17.61 -23.81 -15.60
C GLY A 269 18.73 -22.77 -15.54
N THR A 270 18.38 -21.49 -15.48
CA THR A 270 19.35 -20.38 -15.51
C THR A 270 19.90 -20.08 -14.12
N HIS A 271 21.16 -20.42 -13.85
CA HIS A 271 21.80 -20.26 -12.53
C HIS A 271 22.06 -18.79 -12.12
N TYR A 272 21.01 -18.03 -11.84
CA TYR A 272 21.11 -16.67 -11.27
C TYR A 272 21.53 -16.67 -9.77
N GLU A 273 21.62 -17.86 -9.15
CA GLU A 273 22.12 -18.17 -7.80
C GLU A 273 21.72 -17.13 -6.73
N THR A 274 22.69 -16.57 -6.02
CA THR A 274 22.51 -15.66 -4.88
C THR A 274 22.09 -14.26 -5.32
N THR A 275 22.37 -13.88 -6.57
CA THR A 275 22.22 -12.51 -7.06
C THR A 275 20.76 -12.06 -7.09
N LYS A 276 19.83 -12.94 -7.47
CA LYS A 276 18.38 -12.65 -7.47
C LYS A 276 17.86 -12.30 -6.07
N TYR A 277 18.38 -12.97 -5.02
CA TYR A 277 18.02 -12.68 -3.63
C TYR A 277 18.61 -11.36 -3.13
N ILE A 278 19.84 -11.03 -3.51
CA ILE A 278 20.47 -9.73 -3.18
C ILE A 278 19.67 -8.59 -3.81
N ILE A 279 19.28 -8.73 -5.08
CA ILE A 279 18.42 -7.78 -5.80
C ILE A 279 17.08 -7.65 -5.05
N LEU A 280 16.42 -8.76 -4.68
CA LEU A 280 15.15 -8.75 -3.95
C LEU A 280 15.23 -8.02 -2.60
N ILE A 281 16.18 -8.40 -1.73
CA ILE A 281 16.38 -7.80 -0.41
C ILE A 281 16.62 -6.30 -0.53
N PHE A 282 17.45 -5.90 -1.50
CA PHE A 282 17.71 -4.50 -1.75
C PHE A 282 16.44 -3.76 -2.22
N GLY A 283 15.66 -4.36 -3.11
CA GLY A 283 14.37 -3.83 -3.54
C GLY A 283 13.43 -3.55 -2.36
N TYR A 284 13.40 -4.46 -1.37
CA TYR A 284 12.62 -4.27 -0.14
C TYR A 284 13.12 -3.09 0.70
N ILE A 285 14.43 -2.97 0.90
CA ILE A 285 15.03 -1.88 1.68
C ILE A 285 14.71 -0.52 1.03
N VAL A 286 14.89 -0.40 -0.29
CA VAL A 286 14.57 0.82 -1.03
C VAL A 286 13.08 1.16 -0.94
N PHE A 287 12.22 0.16 -1.11
CA PHE A 287 10.78 0.35 -1.08
C PHE A 287 10.31 0.77 0.32
N LEU A 288 10.68 0.02 1.37
CA LEU A 288 10.33 0.34 2.77
C LEU A 288 10.89 1.70 3.19
N GLY A 289 12.17 1.93 2.90
CA GLY A 289 12.84 3.18 3.25
C GLY A 289 12.18 4.39 2.58
N ALA A 290 11.69 4.27 1.34
CA ALA A 290 11.02 5.36 0.65
C ALA A 290 9.70 5.78 1.34
N TYR A 291 9.05 4.89 2.10
CA TYR A 291 7.83 5.21 2.85
C TYR A 291 8.10 5.62 4.31
N VAL A 292 9.16 5.11 4.94
CA VAL A 292 9.48 5.37 6.35
C VAL A 292 10.32 6.63 6.54
N VAL A 293 11.29 6.89 5.66
CA VAL A 293 12.25 7.99 5.84
C VAL A 293 11.50 9.35 5.77
N PRO A 294 11.74 10.28 6.71
CA PRO A 294 11.10 11.61 6.72
C PRO A 294 11.58 12.50 5.55
N TYR A 295 10.81 13.54 5.21
CA TYR A 295 11.23 14.55 4.22
C TYR A 295 12.13 15.59 4.90
N ASN A 296 13.44 15.33 4.91
CA ASN A 296 14.44 16.21 5.51
C ASN A 296 15.81 16.03 4.83
N LYS A 297 16.78 16.84 5.23
CA LYS A 297 18.17 16.75 4.73
C LYS A 297 18.79 15.35 4.91
N LEU A 298 18.41 14.60 5.96
CA LEU A 298 18.91 13.23 6.18
C LEU A 298 18.44 12.26 5.11
N SER A 299 17.28 12.49 4.50
CA SER A 299 16.83 11.65 3.39
C SER A 299 17.71 11.77 2.14
N LEU A 300 18.51 12.82 1.99
CA LEU A 300 19.51 12.92 0.92
C LEU A 300 20.53 11.78 1.00
N ILE A 301 20.92 11.38 2.22
CA ILE A 301 21.79 10.21 2.45
C ILE A 301 21.11 8.94 1.95
N PHE A 302 19.82 8.75 2.26
CA PHE A 302 19.04 7.60 1.79
C PHE A 302 18.99 7.50 0.26
N PHE A 303 18.70 8.60 -0.44
CA PHE A 303 18.61 8.59 -1.91
C PHE A 303 19.95 8.27 -2.57
N TRP A 304 21.04 8.86 -2.10
CA TRP A 304 22.38 8.62 -2.66
C TRP A 304 22.91 7.23 -2.29
N LEU A 305 22.70 6.76 -1.06
CA LEU A 305 23.11 5.41 -0.65
C LEU A 305 22.42 4.34 -1.51
N ASN A 306 21.12 4.47 -1.76
CA ASN A 306 20.39 3.56 -2.64
C ASN A 306 20.90 3.62 -4.09
N GLN A 307 21.17 4.83 -4.61
CA GLN A 307 21.70 4.99 -5.96
C GLN A 307 23.08 4.34 -6.10
N THR A 308 23.99 4.58 -5.15
CA THR A 308 25.34 4.00 -5.13
C THR A 308 25.28 2.49 -5.05
N PHE A 309 24.38 1.94 -4.24
CA PHE A 309 24.21 0.49 -4.15
C PHE A 309 23.72 -0.14 -5.46
N ILE A 310 22.70 0.46 -6.12
CA ILE A 310 22.23 -0.01 -7.44
C ILE A 310 23.35 0.10 -8.49
N LEU A 311 24.17 1.15 -8.42
CA LEU A 311 25.33 1.28 -9.29
C LEU A 311 26.33 0.15 -9.05
N GLY A 312 26.60 -0.21 -7.79
CA GLY A 312 27.44 -1.36 -7.45
C GLY A 312 26.90 -2.68 -8.02
N LEU A 313 25.59 -2.92 -7.86
CA LEU A 313 24.91 -4.07 -8.48
C LEU A 313 25.02 -4.06 -10.01
N LEU A 314 24.86 -2.90 -10.65
CA LEU A 314 24.99 -2.75 -12.09
C LEU A 314 26.43 -3.04 -12.56
N ILE A 315 27.44 -2.54 -11.85
CA ILE A 315 28.86 -2.83 -12.16
C ILE A 315 29.12 -4.33 -12.06
N TYR A 316 28.65 -4.98 -10.99
CA TYR A 316 28.78 -6.42 -10.82
C TYR A 316 28.07 -7.20 -11.93
N ALA A 317 26.85 -6.79 -12.29
CA ALA A 317 26.11 -7.35 -13.42
C ALA A 317 26.86 -7.21 -14.76
N LEU A 318 27.43 -6.03 -15.04
CA LEU A 318 28.22 -5.80 -16.25
C LEU A 318 29.50 -6.65 -16.27
N TYR A 319 30.13 -6.85 -15.10
CA TYR A 319 31.26 -7.78 -14.95
C TYR A 319 30.87 -9.22 -15.29
N LEU A 320 29.71 -9.70 -14.81
CA LEU A 320 29.21 -11.04 -15.17
C LEU A 320 28.94 -11.15 -16.67
N ILE A 321 28.32 -10.13 -17.27
CA ILE A 321 28.05 -10.10 -18.72
C ILE A 321 29.35 -10.19 -19.51
N GLN A 322 30.34 -9.36 -19.18
CA GLN A 322 31.60 -9.30 -19.90
C GLN A 322 32.36 -10.63 -19.84
N ASN A 323 32.38 -11.28 -18.68
CA ASN A 323 33.26 -12.43 -18.46
C ASN A 323 32.59 -13.78 -18.70
N GLN A 324 31.27 -13.88 -18.61
CA GLN A 324 30.56 -15.16 -18.60
C GLN A 324 29.44 -15.26 -19.66
N ALA A 325 28.80 -14.17 -20.09
CA ALA A 325 27.61 -14.25 -20.95
C ALA A 325 27.87 -14.79 -22.37
N TRP A 326 29.09 -14.63 -22.87
CA TRP A 326 29.49 -15.13 -24.20
C TRP A 326 29.78 -16.65 -24.20
N GLN A 327 29.95 -17.27 -23.02
CA GLN A 327 30.21 -18.70 -22.90
C GLN A 327 28.94 -19.50 -23.25
N SER A 328 29.13 -20.65 -23.90
CA SER A 328 28.01 -21.53 -24.28
C SER A 328 27.19 -21.92 -23.05
N GLY A 329 25.86 -21.74 -23.12
CA GLY A 329 24.93 -22.01 -22.02
C GLY A 329 24.65 -20.83 -21.08
N ASN A 330 25.43 -19.74 -21.14
CA ASN A 330 25.32 -18.59 -20.22
C ASN A 330 24.69 -17.33 -20.84
N TRP A 331 24.03 -17.45 -21.99
CA TRP A 331 23.41 -16.32 -22.71
C TRP A 331 22.38 -15.53 -21.85
N TYR A 332 21.73 -16.20 -20.90
CA TYR A 332 20.76 -15.57 -19.99
C TYR A 332 21.38 -14.47 -19.12
N MET A 333 22.71 -14.47 -18.95
CA MET A 333 23.40 -13.42 -18.19
C MET A 333 23.27 -12.05 -18.84
N TYR A 334 22.98 -11.94 -20.15
CA TYR A 334 22.67 -10.66 -20.79
C TYR A 334 21.44 -9.97 -20.16
N PHE A 335 20.51 -10.70 -19.54
CA PHE A 335 19.37 -10.12 -18.84
C PHE A 335 19.76 -9.27 -17.61
N TYR A 336 20.98 -9.46 -17.06
CA TYR A 336 21.49 -8.58 -16.02
C TYR A 336 21.61 -7.11 -16.47
N ALA A 337 21.69 -6.84 -17.77
CA ALA A 337 21.72 -5.48 -18.31
C ALA A 337 20.45 -4.68 -17.99
N LEU A 338 19.33 -5.35 -17.70
CA LEU A 338 18.07 -4.71 -17.30
C LEU A 338 18.20 -3.89 -16.00
N LEU A 339 19.23 -4.13 -15.18
CA LEU A 339 19.54 -3.32 -13.99
C LEU A 339 19.85 -1.84 -14.32
N ILE A 340 20.12 -1.51 -15.59
CA ILE A 340 20.30 -0.13 -16.03
C ILE A 340 19.03 0.72 -15.83
N LEU A 341 17.84 0.10 -15.90
CA LEU A 341 16.56 0.78 -15.72
C LEU A 341 16.35 1.26 -14.28
N PRO A 342 16.38 0.41 -13.23
CA PRO A 342 16.26 0.87 -11.85
C PRO A 342 17.41 1.81 -11.46
N TRP A 343 18.62 1.61 -12.00
CA TRP A 343 19.74 2.53 -11.80
C TRP A 343 19.43 3.94 -12.31
N TYR A 344 19.01 4.06 -13.57
CA TYR A 344 18.71 5.34 -14.20
C TYR A 344 17.57 6.10 -13.49
N ILE A 345 16.53 5.37 -13.08
CA ILE A 345 15.40 5.95 -12.34
C ILE A 345 15.86 6.43 -10.96
N SER A 346 16.67 5.63 -10.25
CA SER A 346 17.24 6.00 -8.95
C SER A 346 18.15 7.23 -9.04
N LEU A 347 19.01 7.28 -10.05
CA LEU A 347 19.89 8.43 -10.32
C LEU A 347 19.08 9.71 -10.56
N LYS A 348 18.07 9.66 -11.43
CA LYS A 348 17.16 10.78 -11.64
C LYS A 348 16.44 11.21 -10.36
N ALA A 349 16.06 10.25 -9.51
CA ALA A 349 15.40 10.53 -8.23
C ALA A 349 16.35 11.24 -7.27
N ALA A 350 17.59 10.76 -7.12
CA ALA A 350 18.61 11.33 -6.24
C ALA A 350 18.98 12.76 -6.69
N ILE A 351 19.30 12.94 -7.98
CA ILE A 351 19.62 14.25 -8.55
C ILE A 351 18.47 15.23 -8.30
N ARG A 352 17.23 14.85 -8.65
CA ARG A 352 16.06 15.72 -8.43
C ARG A 352 15.90 16.08 -6.97
N TYR A 353 16.06 15.12 -6.05
CA TYR A 353 15.92 15.39 -4.61
C TYR A 353 16.98 16.39 -4.13
N THR A 354 18.23 16.24 -4.59
CA THR A 354 19.32 17.18 -4.29
C THR A 354 19.03 18.60 -4.79
N TRP A 355 18.58 18.75 -6.05
CA TRP A 355 18.19 20.06 -6.58
C TRP A 355 17.01 20.65 -5.82
N THR A 356 16.02 19.84 -5.47
CA THR A 356 14.84 20.31 -4.76
C THR A 356 15.16 20.84 -3.35
N ILE A 357 16.11 20.21 -2.65
CA ILE A 357 16.61 20.72 -1.36
C ILE A 357 17.44 22.00 -1.55
N LYS A 358 18.24 22.07 -2.62
CA LYS A 358 19.11 23.21 -2.91
C LYS A 358 18.32 24.44 -3.34
N ASP A 359 17.25 24.26 -4.12
CA ASP A 359 16.47 25.35 -4.72
C ASP A 359 15.42 25.93 -3.76
N ALA A 360 15.16 25.28 -2.61
CA ALA A 360 14.31 25.76 -1.51
C ALA A 360 13.15 26.68 -1.97
N GLU A 361 12.36 26.26 -2.95
CA GLU A 361 11.18 27.01 -3.37
C GLU A 361 10.22 27.03 -2.18
N GLU A 362 10.18 28.17 -1.48
CA GLU A 362 9.20 28.47 -0.44
C GLU A 362 7.83 28.59 -1.08
N ILE A 363 7.18 27.46 -1.35
CA ILE A 363 5.79 27.45 -1.76
C ILE A 363 4.96 27.76 -0.51
N LYS A 364 4.55 29.02 -0.42
CA LYS A 364 3.66 29.61 0.59
C LYS A 364 2.21 29.27 0.21
N ALA A 365 1.61 28.27 0.83
CA ALA A 365 0.16 28.12 0.81
C ALA A 365 -0.43 29.00 1.92
N ILE A 366 -1.61 29.59 1.71
CA ILE A 366 -2.35 30.34 2.73
C ILE A 366 -3.57 29.46 3.04
N VAL A 367 -3.73 28.98 4.27
CA VAL A 367 -4.96 28.28 4.70
C VAL A 367 -5.61 29.13 5.77
N LEU A 368 -6.73 29.75 5.43
CA LEU A 368 -7.60 30.40 6.39
C LEU A 368 -8.12 29.36 7.39
N ASN A 369 -7.95 29.60 8.69
CA ASN A 369 -8.72 28.90 9.71
C ASN A 369 -10.20 29.05 9.35
N MET A 370 -10.91 27.93 9.14
CA MET A 370 -12.33 28.00 8.77
C MET A 370 -13.25 28.06 10.00
N PHE A 371 -12.77 27.75 11.19
CA PHE A 371 -13.60 27.71 12.41
C PHE A 371 -12.79 28.21 13.61
N GLU A 372 -13.26 29.29 14.23
CA GLU A 372 -12.64 29.89 15.40
C GLU A 372 -13.24 29.31 16.69
N ASN A 373 -14.52 28.90 16.66
CA ASN A 373 -15.23 28.33 17.80
C ASN A 373 -16.09 27.11 17.44
N LYS A 374 -16.55 26.38 18.47
CA LYS A 374 -17.44 25.20 18.35
C LYS A 374 -18.74 25.51 17.60
N ASP A 375 -19.24 26.73 17.73
CA ASP A 375 -20.43 27.24 17.04
C ASP A 375 -20.24 27.36 15.52
N ASP A 376 -19.03 27.68 15.05
CA ASP A 376 -18.77 27.78 13.61
C ASP A 376 -18.76 26.39 12.94
N PHE A 377 -18.35 25.36 13.69
CA PHE A 377 -18.46 23.97 13.25
C PHE A 377 -19.92 23.51 13.21
N GLU A 378 -20.75 23.92 14.17
CA GLU A 378 -22.19 23.64 14.15
C GLU A 378 -22.87 24.32 12.95
N LYS A 379 -22.54 25.58 12.65
CA LYS A 379 -23.00 26.28 11.44
C LYS A 379 -22.59 25.58 10.14
N PHE A 380 -21.37 25.03 10.07
CA PHE A 380 -20.94 24.23 8.92
C PHE A 380 -21.77 22.95 8.77
N LEU A 381 -22.09 22.26 9.87
CA LEU A 381 -22.96 21.08 9.85
C LEU A 381 -24.38 21.43 9.42
N GLU A 382 -24.90 22.59 9.82
CA GLU A 382 -26.20 23.10 9.39
C GLU A 382 -26.21 23.44 7.89
N GLN A 383 -25.22 24.17 7.39
CA GLN A 383 -25.07 24.45 5.95
C GLN A 383 -24.95 23.16 5.12
N ARG A 384 -24.24 22.15 5.63
CA ARG A 384 -24.15 20.84 4.97
C ARG A 384 -25.51 20.12 4.93
N LYS A 385 -26.34 20.26 5.97
CA LYS A 385 -27.72 19.73 6.00
C LYS A 385 -28.65 20.51 5.07
N GLU A 386 -28.51 21.83 4.96
CA GLU A 386 -29.29 22.65 4.02
C GLU A 386 -28.95 22.34 2.57
N ASN A 387 -27.65 22.23 2.23
CA ASN A 387 -27.22 21.86 0.88
C ASN A 387 -27.74 20.46 0.46
N ARG A 388 -27.93 19.53 1.41
CA ARG A 388 -28.62 18.24 1.17
C ARG A 388 -30.10 18.39 0.78
N LYS A 389 -30.82 19.38 1.36
CA LYS A 389 -32.24 19.61 1.03
C LYS A 389 -32.39 20.15 -0.40
N VAL A 390 -31.44 20.95 -0.87
CA VAL A 390 -31.45 21.53 -2.21
C VAL A 390 -31.12 20.49 -3.29
N GLU A 391 -30.18 19.57 -3.05
CA GLU A 391 -29.86 18.50 -4.02
C GLU A 391 -30.97 17.44 -4.17
N HIS A 392 -31.80 17.23 -3.15
CA HIS A 392 -32.97 16.33 -3.24
C HIS A 392 -34.21 16.97 -3.87
N THR A 393 -34.23 18.30 -4.04
CA THR A 393 -35.34 19.03 -4.67
C THR A 393 -35.03 19.47 -6.10
N SER A 394 -33.78 19.36 -6.55
CA SER A 394 -33.42 19.50 -7.97
C SER A 394 -33.44 18.14 -8.67
N VAL A 395 -34.64 17.64 -8.95
CA VAL A 395 -34.89 16.68 -10.05
C VAL A 395 -35.41 17.50 -11.23
#